data_AF-A0AAE0SYA7-F1
#
_entry.id   AF-A0AAE0SYA7-F1
#
_cell.length_a   1.000
_cell.length_b   1.000
_cell.length_c   1.000
_cell.angle_alpha   90.00
_cell.angle_beta   90.00
_cell.angle_gamma   90.00
#
_symmetry.space_group_name_H-M   'P 1'
#
loop_
_entity.id
_entity.type
_entity.pdbx_description
1 polymer ?
#
loop_
_entity_poly.entity_id
_entity_poly.type
_entity_poly.pdbx_seq_one_letter_code
_entity_poly.pdbx_strand_id
1 'polypeptide(L)'
;MKINNLESIVLVLSAAVFQCYVCDLMPFRNTSLPWDTRVDDLVGRLTLDEIMLQMSRGGGDPYGGPAPAIDRLGIGPYSWATECLRGQVSAGEATSFPQALGLAASFSPSLMYDVAHATAEEVRAKHVEFVKHGQYGDRTGLSCFSPFMNIMRHPLWGRNQEVYGEDPYMTGVIATSHVQGLQGNHSRYLLTSSGCKVIAVHGGPDNIPVSRFSFDAWVTERDLRLTYLPAHRACVRAGTYSFMCSFNSINGIPACANDRILTDILRNEWNFTGYVVSDLGAIELIITAHKYLKTPIDTVAACLKAGTNLDFSGVKKSVYDYIGFGTPIILILFNSGPVNITMYDPNPQISAILECFFPAQSTGEALYNILTNKGAGANPAARLPFTWYRTADQIPVMTDYSMKERTYRYFTGNPLYPFGYGLSYTTFQYSNLTFMSQIKAGDPLTVQAQVINTGQYDGEEVVQVYIKWLDTKEEMPQLQLVWFDRFAVSKGASVNFQFVISPESMAVWTDANGFVVEVGKMKLYVGGQQPDQQRKVPSNVLEGEFQITGTRILGRF
;
A
#
# COMPACT_ATOMS: atom_id res chain seq x y z
N MET A 1 -8.27 55.19 74.84
CA MET A 1 -9.22 54.19 75.36
C MET A 1 -8.92 52.86 74.67
N LYS A 2 -9.01 51.77 75.43
CA LYS A 2 -8.56 50.39 75.14
C LYS A 2 -9.25 49.72 73.93
N ILE A 3 -8.47 48.84 73.27
CA ILE A 3 -8.80 47.45 72.84
C ILE A 3 -9.52 47.17 71.50
N ASN A 4 -8.79 46.41 70.66
CA ASN A 4 -9.10 45.28 69.76
C ASN A 4 -10.18 45.36 68.66
N ASN A 5 -9.78 44.97 67.44
CA ASN A 5 -10.18 43.65 66.89
C ASN A 5 -9.31 43.23 65.69
N LEU A 6 -8.58 42.13 65.89
CA LEU A 6 -8.08 41.23 64.85
C LEU A 6 -9.28 40.42 64.31
N GLU A 7 -9.83 40.72 63.14
CA GLU A 7 -10.73 39.78 62.43
C GLU A 7 -10.79 39.95 60.88
N SER A 8 -9.76 40.52 60.22
CA SER A 8 -9.87 40.76 58.75
C SER A 8 -8.68 40.33 57.88
N ILE A 9 -7.78 39.48 58.38
CA ILE A 9 -6.60 39.02 57.60
C ILE A 9 -6.52 37.48 57.51
N VAL A 10 -7.65 36.80 57.25
CA VAL A 10 -7.64 35.33 57.02
C VAL A 10 -8.39 34.89 55.76
N LEU A 11 -8.99 35.79 54.96
CA LEU A 11 -9.89 35.37 53.86
C LEU A 11 -9.50 35.82 52.45
N VAL A 12 -8.21 35.91 52.12
CA VAL A 12 -7.76 36.16 50.72
C VAL A 12 -6.67 35.18 50.24
N LEU A 13 -6.22 34.25 51.09
CA LEU A 13 -5.15 33.29 50.73
C LEU A 13 -5.65 31.88 50.37
N SER A 14 -6.97 31.66 50.21
CA SER A 14 -7.54 30.36 49.80
C SER A 14 -7.98 30.29 48.34
N ALA A 15 -8.15 31.41 47.63
CA ALA A 15 -8.59 31.40 46.23
C ALA A 15 -7.45 31.07 45.24
N ALA A 16 -6.21 31.49 45.54
CA ALA A 16 -5.07 31.23 44.65
C ALA A 16 -4.50 29.80 44.78
N VAL A 17 -4.77 29.10 45.88
CA VAL A 17 -4.35 27.70 46.08
C VAL A 17 -5.39 26.72 45.51
N PHE A 18 -6.64 27.13 45.32
CA PHE A 18 -7.69 26.28 44.74
C PHE A 18 -7.62 26.15 43.21
N GLN A 19 -6.97 27.07 42.51
CA GLN A 19 -6.86 27.02 41.04
C GLN A 19 -5.87 25.94 40.55
N CYS A 20 -4.98 25.43 41.43
CA CYS A 20 -3.95 24.46 41.06
C CYS A 20 -4.36 22.99 41.34
N TYR A 21 -5.40 22.75 42.14
CA TYR A 21 -5.86 21.38 42.46
C TYR A 21 -6.77 20.74 41.40
N VAL A 22 -7.31 21.51 40.45
CA VAL A 22 -8.24 20.96 39.43
C VAL A 22 -7.50 20.38 38.22
N CYS A 23 -6.20 20.66 38.07
CA CYS A 23 -5.40 20.04 37.00
C CYS A 23 -5.08 18.56 37.32
N ASP A 24 -5.22 18.13 38.58
CA ASP A 24 -5.11 16.75 39.06
C ASP A 24 -6.41 15.92 38.87
N LEU A 25 -7.52 16.51 38.41
CA LEU A 25 -8.85 15.88 38.41
C LEU A 25 -9.27 15.18 37.11
N MET A 26 -8.42 15.21 36.08
CA MET A 26 -8.70 14.61 34.77
C MET A 26 -7.54 13.68 34.35
N PRO A 27 -7.58 12.39 34.75
CA PRO A 27 -6.59 11.39 34.36
C PRO A 27 -6.22 11.41 32.87
N PHE A 28 -7.16 11.68 31.96
CA PHE A 28 -6.87 11.76 30.53
C PHE A 28 -5.82 12.82 30.15
N ARG A 29 -5.59 13.84 30.98
CA ARG A 29 -4.55 14.87 30.75
C ARG A 29 -3.17 14.47 31.28
N ASN A 30 -3.08 13.48 32.16
CA ASN A 30 -1.81 13.02 32.69
C ASN A 30 -1.09 12.12 31.68
N THR A 31 -0.11 12.67 30.97
CA THR A 31 0.63 11.96 29.91
C THR A 31 1.52 10.83 30.42
N SER A 32 1.72 10.69 31.74
CA SER A 32 2.47 9.56 32.34
C SER A 32 1.62 8.29 32.49
N LEU A 33 0.28 8.39 32.49
CA LEU A 33 -0.62 7.23 32.63
C LEU A 33 -0.68 6.39 31.34
N PRO A 34 -0.99 5.08 31.41
CA PRO A 34 -1.25 4.26 30.21
C PRO A 34 -2.29 4.89 29.28
N TRP A 35 -2.19 4.65 27.97
CA TRP A 35 -3.12 5.23 27.00
C TRP A 35 -4.56 4.82 27.29
N ASP A 36 -4.82 3.54 27.51
CA ASP A 36 -6.19 3.03 27.73
C ASP A 36 -6.83 3.71 28.96
N THR A 37 -6.09 3.86 30.05
CA THR A 37 -6.56 4.61 31.23
C THR A 37 -6.98 6.04 30.91
N ARG A 38 -6.22 6.71 30.03
CA ARG A 38 -6.53 8.09 29.62
C ARG A 38 -7.71 8.15 28.67
N VAL A 39 -7.78 7.21 27.72
CA VAL A 39 -8.87 7.13 26.74
C VAL A 39 -10.17 6.77 27.43
N ASP A 40 -10.19 5.78 28.32
CA ASP A 40 -11.38 5.37 29.07
C ASP A 40 -11.90 6.51 29.95
N ASP A 41 -11.02 7.22 30.65
CA ASP A 41 -11.41 8.40 31.44
C ASP A 41 -11.97 9.52 30.56
N LEU A 42 -11.38 9.79 29.39
CA LEU A 42 -11.89 10.80 28.46
C LEU A 42 -13.25 10.41 27.90
N VAL A 43 -13.37 9.22 27.33
CA VAL A 43 -14.60 8.73 26.68
C VAL A 43 -15.73 8.61 27.71
N GLY A 44 -15.44 8.12 28.92
CA GLY A 44 -16.41 8.02 30.01
C GLY A 44 -16.93 9.38 30.50
N ARG A 45 -16.28 10.48 30.13
CA ARG A 45 -16.73 11.85 30.44
C ARG A 45 -17.57 12.47 29.34
N LEU A 46 -17.59 11.94 28.12
CA LEU A 46 -18.32 12.52 26.99
C LEU A 46 -19.83 12.34 27.16
N THR A 47 -20.61 13.31 26.70
CA THR A 47 -22.06 13.12 26.55
C THR A 47 -22.34 12.31 25.28
N LEU A 48 -23.54 11.73 25.19
CA LEU A 48 -23.93 11.02 23.97
C LEU A 48 -23.91 11.94 22.74
N ASP A 49 -24.36 13.18 22.86
CA ASP A 49 -24.35 14.16 21.77
C ASP A 49 -22.93 14.49 21.31
N GLU A 50 -21.98 14.63 22.24
CA GLU A 50 -20.58 14.85 21.91
C GLU A 50 -19.96 13.62 21.22
N ILE A 51 -20.25 12.40 21.70
CA ILE A 51 -19.82 11.17 21.04
C ILE A 51 -20.35 11.13 19.60
N MET A 52 -21.65 11.39 19.41
CA MET A 52 -22.27 11.41 18.08
C MET A 52 -21.62 12.45 17.16
N LEU A 53 -21.33 13.66 17.68
CA LEU A 53 -20.65 14.69 16.92
C LEU A 53 -19.21 14.31 16.57
N GLN A 54 -18.43 13.75 17.51
CA GLN A 54 -17.06 13.31 17.24
C GLN A 54 -16.99 12.14 16.25
N MET A 55 -18.02 11.28 16.20
CA MET A 55 -18.10 10.16 15.26
C MET A 55 -18.60 10.56 13.85
N SER A 56 -19.43 11.60 13.76
CA SER A 56 -20.03 12.06 12.50
C SER A 56 -19.29 13.22 11.83
N ARG A 57 -18.30 13.80 12.50
CA ARG A 57 -17.55 14.97 12.02
C ARG A 57 -16.05 14.72 12.05
N GLY A 58 -15.32 15.50 11.25
CA GLY A 58 -13.88 15.46 11.07
C GLY A 58 -13.40 14.87 9.74
N GLY A 59 -14.31 14.74 8.77
CA GLY A 59 -14.00 14.54 7.36
C GLY A 59 -13.51 15.81 6.65
N GLY A 60 -13.25 15.71 5.35
CA GLY A 60 -12.58 16.76 4.57
C GLY A 60 -13.46 17.80 3.90
N ASP A 61 -14.78 17.67 3.94
CA ASP A 61 -15.68 18.64 3.31
C ASP A 61 -16.26 19.65 4.35
N PRO A 62 -16.75 20.83 3.90
CA PRO A 62 -17.27 21.88 4.78
C PRO A 62 -18.47 21.45 5.65
N TYR A 63 -19.15 20.37 5.28
CA TYR A 63 -20.27 19.78 6.01
C TYR A 63 -19.82 18.60 6.89
N GLY A 64 -18.73 17.93 6.54
CA GLY A 64 -18.19 16.75 7.21
C GLY A 64 -17.11 17.03 8.25
N GLY A 65 -16.53 18.24 8.33
CA GLY A 65 -15.52 18.54 9.35
C GLY A 65 -15.27 20.02 9.63
N PRO A 66 -14.40 20.35 10.61
CA PRO A 66 -13.75 19.42 11.53
C PRO A 66 -14.69 18.82 12.60
N ALA A 67 -14.21 17.84 13.35
CA ALA A 67 -14.84 17.45 14.59
C ALA A 67 -14.83 18.67 15.54
N PRO A 68 -15.97 19.03 16.15
CA PRO A 68 -16.07 20.26 16.93
C PRO A 68 -15.26 20.18 18.22
N ALA A 69 -14.91 21.34 18.78
CA ALA A 69 -14.31 21.41 20.10
C ALA A 69 -15.27 20.91 21.20
N ILE A 70 -14.70 20.45 22.31
CA ILE A 70 -15.41 20.15 23.54
C ILE A 70 -14.84 21.03 24.64
N ASP A 71 -15.30 22.29 24.68
CA ASP A 71 -14.73 23.36 25.50
C ASP A 71 -14.71 23.00 27.00
N ARG A 72 -15.74 22.33 27.50
CA ARG A 72 -15.83 21.90 28.90
C ARG A 72 -14.72 20.92 29.32
N LEU A 73 -14.16 20.19 28.36
CA LEU A 73 -13.02 19.27 28.55
C LEU A 73 -11.71 19.88 28.05
N GLY A 74 -11.75 21.08 27.46
CA GLY A 74 -10.64 21.75 26.80
C GLY A 74 -10.04 20.93 25.66
N ILE A 75 -10.89 20.31 24.86
CA ILE A 75 -10.50 19.57 23.65
C ILE A 75 -10.76 20.46 22.45
N GLY A 76 -9.72 20.73 21.66
CA GLY A 76 -9.85 21.54 20.44
C GLY A 76 -10.51 20.78 19.29
N PRO A 77 -10.88 21.47 18.20
CA PRO A 77 -11.36 20.82 17.00
C PRO A 77 -10.28 19.90 16.39
N TYR A 78 -10.70 18.87 15.66
CA TYR A 78 -9.76 17.94 15.01
C TYR A 78 -10.25 17.48 13.64
N SER A 79 -9.31 17.32 12.70
CA SER A 79 -9.55 16.83 11.35
C SER A 79 -8.88 15.46 11.17
N TRP A 80 -9.63 14.44 10.78
CA TRP A 80 -9.13 13.06 10.68
C TRP A 80 -8.58 12.73 9.29
N ALA A 81 -8.92 13.50 8.26
CA ALA A 81 -8.71 13.08 6.88
C ALA A 81 -7.38 13.58 6.32
N THR A 82 -6.20 13.13 6.77
CA THR A 82 -4.93 13.53 6.12
C THR A 82 -4.53 12.52 5.04
N GLU A 83 -4.20 12.93 3.81
CA GLU A 83 -3.63 12.01 2.80
C GLU A 83 -2.10 12.05 2.87
N CYS A 84 -1.46 10.88 2.90
CA CYS A 84 -0.01 10.74 3.07
C CYS A 84 0.60 9.64 2.17
N LEU A 85 -0.01 9.38 1.00
CA LEU A 85 0.37 8.25 0.15
C LEU A 85 1.77 8.43 -0.46
N ARG A 86 2.11 9.67 -0.85
CA ARG A 86 3.39 10.02 -1.51
C ARG A 86 3.88 11.43 -1.13
N GLY A 87 3.74 11.76 0.15
CA GLY A 87 3.77 13.13 0.66
C GLY A 87 2.37 13.61 1.08
N GLN A 88 2.32 14.70 1.85
CA GLN A 88 1.05 15.29 2.27
C GLN A 88 0.36 16.00 1.11
N VAL A 89 -0.94 15.77 0.94
CA VAL A 89 -1.71 16.37 -0.17
C VAL A 89 -2.63 17.47 0.35
N SER A 90 -2.78 18.56 -0.43
CA SER A 90 -3.74 19.66 -0.22
C SER A 90 -3.64 20.40 1.13
N ALA A 91 -2.45 20.47 1.72
CA ALA A 91 -2.16 21.20 2.95
C ALA A 91 -0.91 22.09 2.79
N GLY A 92 -0.91 22.95 1.77
CA GLY A 92 0.24 23.76 1.38
C GLY A 92 1.33 22.97 0.65
N GLU A 93 2.54 23.54 0.59
CA GLU A 93 3.71 22.93 -0.07
C GLU A 93 4.26 21.76 0.75
N ALA A 94 4.49 20.62 0.10
CA ALA A 94 5.02 19.39 0.70
C ALA A 94 5.93 18.69 -0.32
N THR A 95 6.82 17.82 0.15
CA THR A 95 7.62 17.00 -0.76
C THR A 95 6.72 16.05 -1.55
N SER A 96 6.89 16.04 -2.87
CA SER A 96 6.10 15.26 -3.82
C SER A 96 6.92 14.07 -4.33
N PHE A 97 6.81 12.93 -3.64
CA PHE A 97 7.52 11.69 -3.97
C PHE A 97 6.92 10.96 -5.18
N PRO A 98 7.62 10.01 -5.82
CA PRO A 98 7.01 9.19 -6.87
C PRO A 98 5.70 8.56 -6.42
N GLN A 99 4.79 8.30 -7.36
CA GLN A 99 3.54 7.63 -7.05
C GLN A 99 3.79 6.18 -6.59
N ALA A 100 2.85 5.58 -5.84
CA ALA A 100 3.06 4.33 -5.10
C ALA A 100 3.61 3.18 -5.97
N LEU A 101 3.15 3.00 -7.21
CA LEU A 101 3.73 2.02 -8.14
C LEU A 101 5.22 2.28 -8.46
N GLY A 102 5.58 3.54 -8.67
CA GLY A 102 6.98 3.93 -8.93
C GLY A 102 7.87 3.71 -7.71
N LEU A 103 7.35 3.96 -6.50
CA LEU A 103 8.04 3.62 -5.26
C LEU A 103 8.16 2.10 -5.07
N ALA A 104 7.12 1.34 -5.37
CA ALA A 104 7.13 -0.13 -5.30
C ALA A 104 8.18 -0.72 -6.25
N ALA A 105 8.32 -0.14 -7.46
CA ALA A 105 9.33 -0.57 -8.42
C ALA A 105 10.77 -0.49 -7.91
N SER A 106 11.02 0.23 -6.81
CA SER A 106 12.32 0.24 -6.13
C SER A 106 12.67 -1.09 -5.45
N PHE A 107 11.67 -1.91 -5.10
CA PHE A 107 11.80 -3.12 -4.29
C PHE A 107 12.63 -2.88 -3.01
N SER A 108 12.51 -1.69 -2.42
CA SER A 108 13.27 -1.28 -1.24
C SER A 108 12.34 -0.93 -0.08
N PRO A 109 12.21 -1.82 0.92
CA PRO A 109 11.45 -1.54 2.14
C PRO A 109 12.03 -0.35 2.91
N SER A 110 13.36 -0.21 2.94
CA SER A 110 14.04 0.92 3.59
C SER A 110 13.72 2.26 2.92
N LEU A 111 13.75 2.34 1.59
CA LEU A 111 13.36 3.56 0.88
C LEU A 111 11.91 3.94 1.16
N MET A 112 11.00 2.96 1.23
CA MET A 112 9.61 3.21 1.60
C MET A 112 9.48 3.79 3.01
N TYR A 113 10.24 3.25 3.97
CA TYR A 113 10.29 3.79 5.32
C TYR A 113 10.75 5.25 5.33
N ASP A 114 11.83 5.57 4.63
CA ASP A 114 12.39 6.94 4.59
C ASP A 114 11.41 7.94 3.97
N VAL A 115 10.75 7.56 2.86
CA VAL A 115 9.71 8.38 2.21
C VAL A 115 8.53 8.65 3.15
N ALA A 116 8.05 7.60 3.82
CA ALA A 116 6.94 7.71 4.76
C ALA A 116 7.34 8.53 6.01
N HIS A 117 8.57 8.38 6.50
CA HIS A 117 9.07 9.12 7.65
C HIS A 117 9.19 10.61 7.35
N ALA A 118 9.82 10.98 6.22
CA ALA A 118 9.90 12.37 5.77
C ALA A 118 8.51 12.99 5.60
N THR A 119 7.56 12.22 5.03
CA THR A 119 6.15 12.66 4.92
C THR A 119 5.55 12.97 6.30
N ALA A 120 5.76 12.10 7.29
CA ALA A 120 5.21 12.29 8.62
C ALA A 120 5.86 13.45 9.40
N GLU A 121 7.16 13.72 9.19
CA GLU A 121 7.82 14.89 9.74
C GLU A 121 7.18 16.19 9.21
N GLU A 122 6.95 16.28 7.89
CA GLU A 122 6.27 17.42 7.29
C GLU A 122 4.84 17.60 7.83
N VAL A 123 4.06 16.51 7.90
CA VAL A 123 2.69 16.53 8.46
C VAL A 123 2.70 17.00 9.92
N ARG A 124 3.60 16.46 10.75
CA ARG A 124 3.72 16.85 12.16
C ARG A 124 4.11 18.31 12.30
N ALA A 125 5.09 18.80 11.53
CA ALA A 125 5.54 20.19 11.57
C ALA A 125 4.41 21.15 11.20
N LYS A 126 3.69 20.86 10.12
CA LYS A 126 2.56 21.68 9.67
C LYS A 126 1.39 21.64 10.64
N HIS A 127 1.07 20.49 11.20
CA HIS A 127 0.02 20.38 12.21
C HIS A 127 0.27 21.28 13.42
N VAL A 128 1.51 21.35 13.92
CA VAL A 128 1.87 22.25 15.02
C VAL A 128 1.57 23.71 14.65
N GLU A 129 1.89 24.10 13.41
CA GLU A 129 1.62 25.46 12.93
C GLU A 129 0.12 25.74 12.73
N PHE A 130 -0.62 24.77 12.20
CA PHE A 130 -2.08 24.84 12.05
C PHE A 130 -2.76 25.02 13.41
N VAL A 131 -2.43 24.19 14.39
CA VAL A 131 -2.96 24.28 15.76
C VAL A 131 -2.64 25.63 16.39
N LYS A 132 -1.40 26.12 16.24
CA LYS A 132 -0.98 27.43 16.76
C LYS A 132 -1.79 28.59 16.19
N HIS A 133 -2.25 28.48 14.95
CA HIS A 133 -3.07 29.50 14.27
C HIS A 133 -4.58 29.21 14.33
N GLY A 134 -5.01 28.18 15.07
CA GLY A 134 -6.42 27.81 15.17
C GLY A 134 -7.01 27.29 13.85
N GLN A 135 -6.19 26.74 12.97
CA GLN A 135 -6.59 26.18 11.68
C GLN A 135 -6.83 24.68 11.81
N TYR A 136 -8.08 24.24 11.61
CA TYR A 136 -8.48 22.84 11.77
C TYR A 136 -9.23 22.33 10.53
N GLY A 137 -8.95 22.90 9.35
CA GLY A 137 -9.61 22.52 8.10
C GLY A 137 -9.23 21.12 7.62
N ASP A 138 -9.67 20.77 6.42
CA ASP A 138 -9.30 19.52 5.77
C ASP A 138 -7.77 19.34 5.73
N ARG A 139 -7.30 18.09 5.84
CA ARG A 139 -5.88 17.69 5.74
C ARG A 139 -4.92 18.30 6.79
N THR A 140 -5.42 18.99 7.81
CA THR A 140 -4.59 19.64 8.86
C THR A 140 -4.25 18.75 10.05
N GLY A 141 -4.86 17.57 10.14
CA GLY A 141 -4.69 16.64 11.24
C GLY A 141 -3.46 15.75 11.14
N LEU A 142 -3.44 14.73 11.99
CA LEU A 142 -2.33 13.79 12.15
C LEU A 142 -2.70 12.36 11.77
N SER A 143 -3.88 12.22 11.16
CA SER A 143 -4.45 10.94 10.79
C SER A 143 -4.26 10.70 9.30
N CYS A 144 -3.15 10.04 8.96
CA CYS A 144 -2.78 9.72 7.60
C CYS A 144 -3.58 8.50 7.10
N PHE A 145 -4.50 8.69 6.16
CA PHE A 145 -5.23 7.62 5.45
C PHE A 145 -4.37 7.01 4.35
N SER A 146 -3.26 6.41 4.76
CA SER A 146 -2.28 5.75 3.94
C SER A 146 -1.57 4.69 4.78
N PRO A 147 -1.08 3.60 4.17
CA PRO A 147 -0.98 3.34 2.73
C PRO A 147 -2.22 2.66 2.07
N PHE A 148 -2.25 2.57 0.73
CA PHE A 148 -3.31 1.88 -0.05
C PHE A 148 -2.84 0.49 -0.51
N MET A 149 -3.39 -0.56 0.11
CA MET A 149 -2.83 -1.92 0.11
C MET A 149 -3.59 -2.97 -0.69
N ASN A 150 -4.53 -2.56 -1.53
CA ASN A 150 -5.12 -3.47 -2.47
C ASN A 150 -4.12 -3.85 -3.56
N ILE A 151 -4.27 -5.03 -4.14
CA ILE A 151 -3.38 -5.46 -5.23
C ILE A 151 -3.84 -4.90 -6.57
N MET A 152 -2.88 -4.63 -7.46
CA MET A 152 -3.10 -4.40 -8.90
C MET A 152 -3.55 -5.70 -9.57
N ARG A 153 -4.78 -6.14 -9.27
CA ARG A 153 -5.37 -7.37 -9.79
C ARG A 153 -5.62 -7.28 -11.30
N HIS A 154 -6.01 -6.09 -11.76
CA HIS A 154 -6.42 -5.87 -13.14
C HIS A 154 -5.70 -4.64 -13.72
N PRO A 155 -4.97 -4.77 -14.84
CA PRO A 155 -4.13 -3.70 -15.39
C PRO A 155 -4.89 -2.43 -15.83
N LEU A 156 -6.18 -2.56 -16.14
CA LEU A 156 -7.05 -1.43 -16.53
C LEU A 156 -7.75 -0.71 -15.36
N TRP A 157 -7.48 -1.08 -14.11
CA TRP A 157 -8.09 -0.40 -12.96
C TRP A 157 -7.53 1.03 -12.81
N GLY A 158 -8.42 2.02 -12.71
CA GLY A 158 -8.06 3.45 -12.75
C GLY A 158 -7.24 3.94 -11.56
N ARG A 159 -7.22 3.19 -10.46
CA ARG A 159 -6.41 3.49 -9.26
C ARG A 159 -5.18 2.61 -9.09
N ASN A 160 -4.77 1.87 -10.13
CA ASN A 160 -3.55 1.06 -10.08
C ASN A 160 -2.33 1.85 -9.61
N GLN A 161 -2.26 3.13 -9.95
CA GLN A 161 -1.18 4.02 -9.54
C GLN A 161 -1.00 4.12 -8.02
N GLU A 162 -2.09 3.98 -7.27
CA GLU A 162 -2.09 4.23 -5.82
C GLU A 162 -1.67 3.00 -5.00
N VAL A 163 -1.52 1.84 -5.65
CA VAL A 163 -1.13 0.58 -5.01
C VAL A 163 0.31 0.19 -5.35
N TYR A 164 0.83 -0.83 -4.69
CA TYR A 164 2.24 -1.21 -4.76
C TYR A 164 2.52 -2.38 -5.70
N GLY A 165 1.60 -2.67 -6.61
CA GLY A 165 1.73 -3.75 -7.59
C GLY A 165 0.79 -4.91 -7.35
N GLU A 166 1.06 -6.02 -8.01
CA GLU A 166 0.13 -7.16 -8.08
C GLU A 166 0.39 -8.26 -7.03
N ASP A 167 1.53 -8.20 -6.34
CA ASP A 167 1.96 -9.24 -5.42
C ASP A 167 1.56 -8.92 -3.96
N PRO A 168 0.83 -9.80 -3.27
CA PRO A 168 0.37 -9.53 -1.91
C PRO A 168 1.49 -9.55 -0.86
N TYR A 169 2.57 -10.33 -1.07
CA TYR A 169 3.70 -10.36 -0.13
C TYR A 169 4.49 -9.04 -0.22
N MET A 170 4.85 -8.63 -1.44
CA MET A 170 5.49 -7.34 -1.72
C MET A 170 4.67 -6.18 -1.16
N THR A 171 3.37 -6.17 -1.46
CA THR A 171 2.43 -5.16 -0.97
C THR A 171 2.42 -5.12 0.56
N GLY A 172 2.42 -6.27 1.26
CA GLY A 172 2.49 -6.33 2.72
C GLY A 172 3.81 -5.83 3.33
N VAL A 173 4.96 -6.18 2.74
CA VAL A 173 6.28 -5.71 3.20
C VAL A 173 6.41 -4.19 3.05
N ILE A 174 5.97 -3.67 1.90
CA ILE A 174 5.98 -2.23 1.61
C ILE A 174 4.98 -1.49 2.51
N ALA A 175 3.78 -2.03 2.73
CA ALA A 175 2.80 -1.48 3.68
C ALA A 175 3.40 -1.31 5.07
N THR A 176 4.08 -2.36 5.55
CA THR A 176 4.67 -2.40 6.88
C THR A 176 5.69 -1.28 7.04
N SER A 177 6.56 -1.10 6.05
CA SER A 177 7.57 -0.05 6.05
C SER A 177 6.95 1.34 6.02
N HIS A 178 5.89 1.54 5.22
CA HIS A 178 5.15 2.80 5.15
C HIS A 178 4.46 3.15 6.48
N VAL A 179 3.77 2.18 7.10
CA VAL A 179 3.12 2.34 8.41
C VAL A 179 4.14 2.73 9.48
N GLN A 180 5.25 2.01 9.54
CA GLN A 180 6.32 2.27 10.51
C GLN A 180 6.98 3.64 10.30
N GLY A 181 7.21 4.03 9.04
CA GLY A 181 7.75 5.36 8.71
C GLY A 181 6.82 6.48 9.17
N LEU A 182 5.52 6.36 8.86
CA LEU A 182 4.51 7.35 9.26
C LEU A 182 4.37 7.49 10.78
N GLN A 183 4.41 6.37 11.50
CA GLN A 183 4.19 6.34 12.94
C GLN A 183 5.43 6.73 13.75
N GLY A 184 6.63 6.55 13.17
CA GLY A 184 7.89 6.72 13.89
C GLY A 184 8.13 5.61 14.91
N ASN A 185 9.22 5.73 15.66
CA ASN A 185 9.71 4.69 16.58
C ASN A 185 9.64 5.06 18.07
N HIS A 186 9.04 6.20 18.41
CA HIS A 186 8.95 6.62 19.81
C HIS A 186 7.93 5.74 20.54
N SER A 187 8.35 5.17 21.68
CA SER A 187 7.58 4.21 22.48
C SER A 187 6.25 4.71 23.08
N ARG A 188 5.89 5.97 22.83
CA ARG A 188 4.82 6.67 23.55
C ARG A 188 4.12 7.74 22.74
N TYR A 189 4.82 8.40 21.82
CA TYR A 189 4.25 9.44 20.97
C TYR A 189 4.36 9.02 19.52
N LEU A 190 3.28 9.17 18.78
CA LEU A 190 3.31 8.94 17.34
C LEU A 190 3.83 10.18 16.63
N LEU A 191 4.49 9.99 15.49
CA LEU A 191 4.77 11.09 14.57
C LEU A 191 3.51 11.46 13.77
N THR A 192 2.80 10.46 13.24
CA THR A 192 1.42 10.54 12.75
C THR A 192 0.74 9.18 12.97
N SER A 193 -0.58 9.07 12.88
CA SER A 193 -1.24 7.75 12.85
C SER A 193 -1.37 7.29 11.40
N SER A 194 -0.96 6.06 11.09
CA SER A 194 -1.25 5.42 9.81
C SER A 194 -2.64 4.78 9.81
N GLY A 195 -3.29 4.82 8.64
CA GLY A 195 -4.61 4.29 8.39
C GLY A 195 -4.65 3.57 7.05
N CYS A 196 -4.55 2.25 7.08
CA CYS A 196 -4.51 1.43 5.86
C CYS A 196 -5.84 1.43 5.12
N LYS A 197 -5.76 1.49 3.79
CA LYS A 197 -6.96 1.50 2.93
C LYS A 197 -6.82 0.62 1.69
N VAL A 198 -7.88 0.21 1.00
CA VAL A 198 -9.23 0.03 1.56
C VAL A 198 -9.42 -1.46 1.89
N ILE A 199 -9.94 -1.77 3.08
CA ILE A 199 -10.23 -3.15 3.48
C ILE A 199 -11.66 -3.52 3.04
N ALA A 200 -11.89 -4.52 2.20
CA ALA A 200 -10.96 -5.34 1.42
C ALA A 200 -11.46 -5.46 -0.03
N VAL A 201 -10.78 -6.25 -0.86
CA VAL A 201 -11.29 -6.72 -2.17
C VAL A 201 -11.75 -5.58 -3.08
N HIS A 202 -10.93 -4.53 -3.18
CA HIS A 202 -11.19 -3.36 -4.02
C HIS A 202 -10.09 -3.22 -5.07
N GLY A 203 -10.40 -3.56 -6.33
CA GLY A 203 -9.43 -3.55 -7.43
C GLY A 203 -10.10 -3.31 -8.79
N GLY A 204 -11.04 -2.36 -8.82
CA GLY A 204 -11.88 -2.03 -9.97
C GLY A 204 -13.06 -3.00 -10.17
N PRO A 205 -14.10 -2.65 -10.93
CA PRO A 205 -14.20 -1.44 -11.74
C PRO A 205 -14.47 -0.18 -10.92
N ASP A 206 -13.98 0.96 -11.41
CA ASP A 206 -14.32 2.26 -10.82
C ASP A 206 -15.70 2.75 -11.28
N ASN A 207 -15.96 2.70 -12.60
CA ASN A 207 -17.23 3.11 -13.22
C ASN A 207 -17.70 2.23 -14.38
N ILE A 208 -16.78 1.58 -15.10
CA ILE A 208 -17.08 0.74 -16.26
C ILE A 208 -16.54 -0.67 -16.02
N PRO A 209 -17.33 -1.74 -16.21
CA PRO A 209 -18.72 -1.73 -16.70
C PRO A 209 -19.76 -1.37 -15.63
N VAL A 210 -19.35 -1.26 -14.37
CA VAL A 210 -20.22 -0.95 -13.22
C VAL A 210 -19.47 -0.06 -12.24
N SER A 211 -20.21 0.78 -11.50
CA SER A 211 -19.62 1.68 -10.52
C SER A 211 -19.14 0.95 -9.29
N ARG A 212 -17.98 1.36 -8.76
CA ARG A 212 -17.44 0.86 -7.50
C ARG A 212 -18.37 1.07 -6.30
N PHE A 213 -19.29 2.03 -6.40
CA PHE A 213 -20.28 2.32 -5.36
C PHE A 213 -21.43 1.30 -5.29
N SER A 214 -21.58 0.45 -6.30
CA SER A 214 -22.63 -0.57 -6.36
C SER A 214 -22.13 -1.96 -6.75
N PHE A 215 -20.87 -2.07 -7.15
CA PHE A 215 -20.26 -3.33 -7.54
C PHE A 215 -20.20 -4.31 -6.37
N ASP A 216 -20.49 -5.57 -6.65
CA ASP A 216 -20.40 -6.68 -5.70
C ASP A 216 -19.32 -7.66 -6.16
N ALA A 217 -18.23 -7.74 -5.40
CA ALA A 217 -17.09 -8.59 -5.68
C ALA A 217 -17.33 -9.98 -5.10
N TRP A 218 -17.41 -10.99 -5.97
CA TRP A 218 -17.52 -12.39 -5.58
C TRP A 218 -16.14 -13.04 -5.54
N VAL A 219 -15.72 -13.46 -4.34
CA VAL A 219 -14.43 -14.09 -4.09
C VAL A 219 -14.58 -15.33 -3.23
N THR A 220 -13.77 -16.34 -3.52
CA THR A 220 -13.65 -17.53 -2.66
C THR A 220 -12.90 -17.18 -1.37
N GLU A 221 -13.14 -17.92 -0.29
CA GLU A 221 -12.38 -17.75 0.96
C GLU A 221 -10.88 -17.95 0.72
N ARG A 222 -10.53 -18.90 -0.16
CA ARG A 222 -9.17 -19.16 -0.61
C ARG A 222 -8.51 -17.94 -1.26
N ASP A 223 -9.13 -17.32 -2.27
CA ASP A 223 -8.58 -16.12 -2.91
C ASP A 223 -8.51 -14.93 -1.95
N LEU A 224 -9.53 -14.81 -1.08
CA LEU A 224 -9.56 -13.83 -0.02
C LEU A 224 -8.32 -13.97 0.87
N ARG A 225 -8.00 -15.19 1.31
CA ARG A 225 -6.89 -15.51 2.24
C ARG A 225 -5.51 -15.46 1.60
N LEU A 226 -5.37 -15.96 0.37
CA LEU A 226 -4.09 -16.07 -0.32
C LEU A 226 -3.69 -14.81 -1.10
N THR A 227 -4.63 -13.88 -1.34
CA THR A 227 -4.40 -12.75 -2.24
C THR A 227 -4.93 -11.43 -1.72
N TYR A 228 -6.19 -11.34 -1.29
CA TYR A 228 -6.79 -10.03 -1.00
C TYR A 228 -6.56 -9.50 0.42
N LEU A 229 -6.30 -10.38 1.39
CA LEU A 229 -6.09 -10.04 2.79
C LEU A 229 -4.65 -10.00 3.31
N PRO A 230 -3.64 -10.69 2.71
CA PRO A 230 -2.30 -10.73 3.30
C PRO A 230 -1.67 -9.36 3.58
N ALA A 231 -1.86 -8.38 2.69
CA ALA A 231 -1.32 -7.04 2.88
C ALA A 231 -2.03 -6.27 4.01
N HIS A 232 -3.35 -6.42 4.16
CA HIS A 232 -4.09 -5.83 5.27
C HIS A 232 -3.67 -6.45 6.60
N ARG A 233 -3.46 -7.76 6.65
CA ARG A 233 -2.92 -8.44 7.84
C ARG A 233 -1.52 -7.94 8.19
N ALA A 234 -0.65 -7.76 7.20
CA ALA A 234 0.67 -7.17 7.41
C ALA A 234 0.56 -5.75 8.00
N CYS A 235 -0.42 -4.97 7.53
CA CYS A 235 -0.68 -3.65 8.10
C CYS A 235 -1.17 -3.68 9.56
N VAL A 236 -2.02 -4.64 9.95
CA VAL A 236 -2.37 -4.85 11.37
C VAL A 236 -1.12 -5.17 12.18
N ARG A 237 -0.28 -6.10 11.70
CA ARG A 237 0.99 -6.48 12.37
C ARG A 237 1.98 -5.32 12.47
N ALA A 238 1.95 -4.39 11.52
CA ALA A 238 2.75 -3.17 11.54
C ALA A 238 2.27 -2.15 12.59
N GLY A 239 1.09 -2.38 13.19
CA GLY A 239 0.53 -1.54 14.25
C GLY A 239 -0.19 -0.30 13.71
N THR A 240 -0.83 -0.39 12.55
CA THR A 240 -1.73 0.68 12.07
C THR A 240 -2.79 1.02 13.13
N TYR A 241 -3.20 2.28 13.22
CA TYR A 241 -4.26 2.70 14.16
C TYR A 241 -5.63 2.68 13.52
N SER A 242 -5.71 2.70 12.19
CA SER A 242 -6.98 2.64 11.51
C SER A 242 -6.99 1.82 10.23
N PHE A 243 -8.20 1.45 9.82
CA PHE A 243 -8.52 0.96 8.50
C PHE A 243 -9.61 1.79 7.85
N MET A 244 -9.55 1.97 6.53
CA MET A 244 -10.67 2.49 5.75
C MET A 244 -11.41 1.34 5.07
N CYS A 245 -12.72 1.20 5.25
CA CYS A 245 -13.51 0.18 4.55
C CYS A 245 -13.80 0.60 3.09
N SER A 246 -13.88 -0.38 2.18
CA SER A 246 -14.12 -0.12 0.74
C SER A 246 -15.57 0.21 0.41
N PHE A 247 -15.79 0.79 -0.79
CA PHE A 247 -17.13 1.13 -1.28
C PHE A 247 -17.97 -0.08 -1.69
N ASN A 248 -17.33 -1.10 -2.27
CA ASN A 248 -18.02 -2.22 -2.90
C ASN A 248 -18.63 -3.19 -1.87
N SER A 249 -19.57 -4.02 -2.35
CA SER A 249 -19.95 -5.23 -1.63
C SER A 249 -18.94 -6.34 -1.85
N ILE A 250 -18.86 -7.25 -0.88
CA ILE A 250 -18.05 -8.45 -0.94
C ILE A 250 -18.98 -9.62 -0.61
N ASN A 251 -19.17 -10.52 -1.57
CA ASN A 251 -20.08 -11.66 -1.46
C ASN A 251 -21.50 -11.25 -0.99
N GLY A 252 -22.03 -10.15 -1.54
CA GLY A 252 -23.38 -9.66 -1.28
C GLY A 252 -23.53 -8.68 -0.11
N ILE A 253 -22.46 -8.40 0.65
CA ILE A 253 -22.53 -7.52 1.84
C ILE A 253 -21.59 -6.30 1.65
N PRO A 254 -22.09 -5.05 1.77
CA PRO A 254 -21.25 -3.84 1.71
C PRO A 254 -20.06 -3.92 2.67
N ALA A 255 -18.86 -3.62 2.20
CA ALA A 255 -17.64 -3.84 3.00
C ALA A 255 -17.64 -3.11 4.35
N CYS A 256 -18.19 -1.90 4.42
CA CYS A 256 -18.34 -1.13 5.67
C CYS A 256 -19.38 -1.70 6.65
N ALA A 257 -20.19 -2.67 6.24
CA ALA A 257 -21.19 -3.37 7.07
C ALA A 257 -20.92 -4.89 7.12
N ASN A 258 -19.73 -5.34 6.72
CA ASN A 258 -19.43 -6.75 6.56
C ASN A 258 -18.79 -7.32 7.83
N ASP A 259 -19.61 -7.92 8.70
CA ASP A 259 -19.15 -8.50 9.97
C ASP A 259 -18.08 -9.58 9.77
N ARG A 260 -18.14 -10.34 8.67
CA ARG A 260 -17.11 -11.35 8.36
C ARG A 260 -15.74 -10.70 8.18
N ILE A 261 -15.66 -9.56 7.49
CA ILE A 261 -14.40 -8.84 7.27
C ILE A 261 -14.01 -8.01 8.50
N LEU A 262 -14.93 -7.19 9.01
CA LEU A 262 -14.64 -6.15 10.00
C LEU A 262 -14.62 -6.66 11.44
N THR A 263 -15.36 -7.72 11.75
CA THR A 263 -15.47 -8.27 13.12
C THR A 263 -14.74 -9.60 13.19
N ASP A 264 -15.16 -10.60 12.42
CA ASP A 264 -14.58 -11.95 12.52
C ASP A 264 -13.10 -11.94 12.16
N ILE A 265 -12.75 -11.45 10.96
CA ILE A 265 -11.36 -11.47 10.51
C ILE A 265 -10.54 -10.38 11.19
N LEU A 266 -10.94 -9.11 11.05
CA LEU A 266 -10.13 -7.99 11.51
C LEU A 266 -10.00 -7.94 13.05
N ARG A 267 -11.09 -8.10 13.81
CA ARG A 267 -11.06 -8.00 15.29
C ARG A 267 -10.75 -9.34 15.94
N ASN A 268 -11.43 -10.42 15.55
CA ASN A 268 -11.33 -11.68 16.28
C ASN A 268 -10.13 -12.52 15.84
N GLU A 269 -9.90 -12.67 14.52
CA GLU A 269 -8.77 -13.44 14.00
C GLU A 269 -7.44 -12.65 14.09
N TRP A 270 -7.43 -11.37 13.69
CA TRP A 270 -6.22 -10.53 13.65
C TRP A 270 -5.94 -9.72 14.91
N ASN A 271 -6.87 -9.69 15.87
CA ASN A 271 -6.75 -8.94 17.12
C ASN A 271 -6.49 -7.43 16.93
N PHE A 272 -7.06 -6.82 15.88
CA PHE A 272 -6.93 -5.38 15.64
C PHE A 272 -7.71 -4.58 16.70
N THR A 273 -7.08 -3.63 17.38
CA THR A 273 -7.71 -2.80 18.44
C THR A 273 -7.93 -1.33 18.05
N GLY A 274 -7.48 -0.91 16.86
CA GLY A 274 -7.65 0.47 16.34
C GLY A 274 -9.08 0.81 15.91
N TYR A 275 -9.28 1.79 15.04
CA TYR A 275 -10.61 2.20 14.56
C TYR A 275 -10.81 1.95 13.05
N VAL A 276 -12.06 1.80 12.60
CA VAL A 276 -12.38 1.70 11.16
C VAL A 276 -13.10 2.98 10.76
N VAL A 277 -12.64 3.62 9.68
CA VAL A 277 -13.26 4.81 9.07
C VAL A 277 -13.87 4.42 7.72
N SER A 278 -14.95 5.06 7.31
CA SER A 278 -15.48 4.89 5.96
C SER A 278 -14.63 5.63 4.93
N ASP A 279 -14.62 5.17 3.67
CA ASP A 279 -14.21 6.03 2.55
C ASP A 279 -15.22 7.18 2.40
N LEU A 280 -14.79 8.34 1.91
CA LEU A 280 -15.57 9.59 1.91
C LEU A 280 -16.97 9.38 1.29
N GLY A 281 -18.02 9.43 2.13
CA GLY A 281 -19.42 9.29 1.73
C GLY A 281 -19.97 7.86 1.61
N ALA A 282 -19.24 6.81 2.00
CA ALA A 282 -19.66 5.41 1.78
C ALA A 282 -20.93 4.98 2.56
N ILE A 283 -21.25 5.62 3.69
CA ILE A 283 -22.43 5.27 4.51
C ILE A 283 -23.69 5.96 3.98
N GLU A 284 -23.58 7.23 3.56
CA GLU A 284 -24.68 8.04 3.03
C GLU A 284 -25.15 7.56 1.64
N LEU A 285 -24.27 6.90 0.88
CA LEU A 285 -24.58 6.37 -0.46
C LEU A 285 -25.51 5.15 -0.44
N ILE A 286 -25.64 4.40 0.67
CA ILE A 286 -26.59 3.26 0.81
C ILE A 286 -28.05 3.72 0.64
N ILE A 287 -28.37 4.91 1.16
CA ILE A 287 -29.73 5.46 1.17
C ILE A 287 -29.96 6.40 -0.02
N THR A 288 -28.94 7.13 -0.47
CA THR A 288 -29.09 8.15 -1.52
C THR A 288 -28.77 7.63 -2.94
N ALA A 289 -27.92 6.62 -3.12
CA ALA A 289 -27.51 6.15 -4.45
C ALA A 289 -28.21 4.86 -4.95
N HIS A 290 -28.82 4.05 -4.08
CA HIS A 290 -29.42 2.76 -4.49
C HIS A 290 -30.89 2.81 -4.99
N LYS A 291 -31.53 3.97 -5.16
CA LYS A 291 -33.00 4.07 -5.43
C LYS A 291 -33.46 3.87 -6.89
N TYR A 292 -33.95 2.67 -7.21
CA TYR A 292 -35.35 2.40 -7.65
C TYR A 292 -36.01 3.33 -8.76
N LEU A 293 -35.59 3.19 -10.04
CA LEU A 293 -36.27 3.62 -11.34
C LEU A 293 -36.20 5.14 -11.73
N LYS A 294 -36.33 5.67 -13.00
CA LYS A 294 -36.67 5.21 -14.38
C LYS A 294 -36.31 6.27 -15.48
N THR A 295 -35.52 5.84 -16.49
CA THR A 295 -35.40 6.23 -17.94
C THR A 295 -34.47 7.36 -18.49
N PRO A 296 -33.86 7.15 -19.70
CA PRO A 296 -32.65 7.82 -20.21
C PRO A 296 -32.80 8.58 -21.57
N ILE A 297 -34.02 8.86 -22.06
CA ILE A 297 -34.24 9.17 -23.49
C ILE A 297 -34.17 10.66 -23.90
N ASP A 298 -34.31 11.61 -22.98
CA ASP A 298 -34.23 13.05 -23.33
C ASP A 298 -32.82 13.66 -23.14
N THR A 299 -31.87 12.89 -22.61
CA THR A 299 -30.49 13.36 -22.34
C THR A 299 -29.60 13.31 -23.58
N VAL A 300 -29.94 12.48 -24.56
CA VAL A 300 -29.17 12.34 -25.81
C VAL A 300 -29.46 13.47 -26.82
N ALA A 301 -30.62 14.12 -26.74
CA ALA A 301 -31.06 15.07 -27.76
C ALA A 301 -30.58 16.53 -27.58
N ALA A 302 -30.14 16.93 -26.38
CA ALA A 302 -29.72 18.32 -26.11
C ALA A 302 -28.20 18.53 -26.28
N CYS A 303 -27.38 17.50 -26.07
CA CYS A 303 -25.92 17.62 -26.13
C CYS A 303 -25.35 17.53 -27.57
N LEU A 304 -26.13 16.99 -28.52
CA LEU A 304 -25.76 16.97 -29.95
C LEU A 304 -25.83 18.34 -30.64
N LYS A 305 -26.49 19.34 -30.02
CA LYS A 305 -26.71 20.65 -30.63
C LYS A 305 -25.67 21.72 -30.24
N ALA A 306 -24.77 21.43 -29.30
CA ALA A 306 -23.86 22.42 -28.70
C ALA A 306 -22.36 22.20 -28.98
N GLY A 307 -21.95 21.09 -29.59
CA GLY A 307 -20.63 20.92 -30.19
C GLY A 307 -19.44 20.60 -29.25
N THR A 308 -19.15 19.29 -29.14
CA THR A 308 -17.81 18.62 -28.98
C THR A 308 -17.43 18.01 -27.61
N ASN A 309 -17.27 16.67 -27.50
CA ASN A 309 -16.69 15.97 -26.30
C ASN A 309 -16.07 14.52 -26.49
N LEU A 310 -15.10 14.26 -27.41
CA LEU A 310 -14.28 12.99 -27.58
C LEU A 310 -14.99 11.77 -28.25
N ASP A 311 -14.37 10.78 -28.95
CA ASP A 311 -13.10 10.02 -28.78
C ASP A 311 -12.63 9.29 -30.10
N PHE A 312 -11.39 8.76 -30.09
CA PHE A 312 -10.77 7.70 -30.91
C PHE A 312 -9.87 8.03 -32.13
N SER A 313 -8.78 7.26 -32.21
CA SER A 313 -7.61 7.34 -33.09
C SER A 313 -7.85 7.66 -34.57
N GLY A 314 -6.94 8.44 -35.16
CA GLY A 314 -6.67 8.40 -36.60
C GLY A 314 -6.02 9.66 -37.17
N VAL A 315 -4.69 9.71 -37.19
CA VAL A 315 -3.97 10.48 -38.22
C VAL A 315 -3.11 9.52 -39.02
N LYS A 316 -3.34 9.48 -40.34
CA LYS A 316 -2.39 8.93 -41.30
C LYS A 316 -1.13 9.80 -41.24
N LYS A 317 -0.07 9.22 -40.68
CA LYS A 317 1.25 9.76 -40.40
C LYS A 317 1.35 10.77 -39.25
N SER A 318 2.28 10.47 -38.34
CA SER A 318 2.66 11.28 -37.18
C SER A 318 3.96 12.04 -37.47
N VAL A 319 4.29 13.07 -36.69
CA VAL A 319 5.58 13.79 -36.76
C VAL A 319 6.80 12.84 -36.66
N TYR A 320 6.62 11.62 -36.15
CA TYR A 320 7.63 10.58 -36.09
C TYR A 320 7.93 9.88 -37.43
N ASP A 321 7.07 10.00 -38.45
CA ASP A 321 7.39 9.57 -39.82
C ASP A 321 8.43 10.48 -40.50
N TYR A 322 8.84 11.57 -39.84
CA TYR A 322 9.84 12.53 -40.29
C TYR A 322 11.19 12.41 -39.56
N ILE A 323 11.35 11.46 -38.62
CA ILE A 323 12.66 11.22 -38.01
C ILE A 323 13.50 10.38 -38.97
N GLY A 324 14.43 11.06 -39.64
CA GLY A 324 15.38 10.45 -40.57
C GLY A 324 16.15 9.29 -39.93
N PHE A 325 16.40 8.29 -40.76
CA PHE A 325 17.17 7.09 -40.47
C PHE A 325 18.57 7.42 -39.91
N GLY A 326 18.90 6.89 -38.73
CA GLY A 326 20.27 6.86 -38.20
C GLY A 326 20.50 7.26 -36.74
N THR A 327 19.49 7.79 -36.03
CA THR A 327 19.66 8.22 -34.62
C THR A 327 19.03 7.23 -33.63
N PRO A 328 19.73 6.81 -32.57
CA PRO A 328 19.15 6.03 -31.46
C PRO A 328 17.96 6.75 -30.81
N ILE A 329 16.82 6.07 -30.66
CA ILE A 329 15.63 6.61 -29.98
C ILE A 329 15.49 5.97 -28.59
N ILE A 330 15.21 6.77 -27.57
CA ILE A 330 14.85 6.31 -26.23
C ILE A 330 13.38 6.61 -26.00
N LEU A 331 12.58 5.58 -25.72
CA LEU A 331 11.16 5.71 -25.38
C LEU A 331 11.01 5.84 -23.87
N ILE A 332 10.52 6.99 -23.40
CA ILE A 332 10.26 7.25 -21.98
C ILE A 332 8.75 7.18 -21.76
N LEU A 333 8.33 6.32 -20.83
CA LEU A 333 6.94 6.02 -20.55
C LEU A 333 6.55 6.62 -19.20
N PHE A 334 5.50 7.44 -19.19
CA PHE A 334 4.89 7.98 -17.98
C PHE A 334 3.44 7.52 -17.90
N ASN A 335 3.20 6.50 -17.10
CA ASN A 335 1.90 5.83 -16.99
C ASN A 335 1.72 5.23 -15.59
N SER A 336 0.53 4.71 -15.34
CA SER A 336 0.26 3.95 -14.13
C SER A 336 0.48 2.46 -14.40
N GLY A 337 -0.52 1.83 -15.02
CA GLY A 337 -0.47 0.46 -15.46
C GLY A 337 0.14 0.32 -16.85
N PRO A 338 0.19 -0.92 -17.36
CA PRO A 338 0.78 -1.23 -18.65
C PRO A 338 0.03 -0.53 -19.79
N VAL A 339 0.80 0.03 -20.74
CA VAL A 339 0.31 0.57 -22.01
C VAL A 339 0.72 -0.32 -23.17
N ASN A 340 -0.04 -0.35 -24.26
CA ASN A 340 0.29 -1.21 -25.40
C ASN A 340 1.48 -0.62 -26.19
N ILE A 341 2.66 -1.22 -26.01
CA ILE A 341 3.89 -0.85 -26.71
C ILE A 341 4.41 -1.93 -27.66
N THR A 342 3.57 -2.91 -28.01
CA THR A 342 3.96 -4.07 -28.83
C THR A 342 4.53 -3.70 -30.20
N MET A 343 4.18 -2.54 -30.75
CA MET A 343 4.75 -2.01 -32.00
C MET A 343 6.12 -1.33 -31.83
N TYR A 344 6.43 -0.85 -30.61
CA TYR A 344 7.68 -0.12 -30.31
C TYR A 344 8.75 -1.04 -29.72
N ASP A 345 8.35 -2.03 -28.92
CA ASP A 345 9.25 -2.98 -28.26
C ASP A 345 10.20 -3.73 -29.20
N PRO A 346 9.75 -4.30 -30.34
CA PRO A 346 10.65 -4.96 -31.28
C PRO A 346 11.25 -4.00 -32.32
N ASN A 347 10.94 -2.70 -32.29
CA ASN A 347 11.40 -1.77 -33.32
C ASN A 347 12.91 -1.49 -33.12
N PRO A 348 13.78 -1.86 -34.08
CA PRO A 348 15.23 -1.71 -33.93
C PRO A 348 15.71 -0.25 -33.83
N GLN A 349 14.86 0.74 -34.13
CA GLN A 349 15.17 2.15 -33.91
C GLN A 349 15.05 2.56 -32.45
N ILE A 350 14.22 1.86 -31.67
CA ILE A 350 14.07 2.08 -30.23
C ILE A 350 15.21 1.35 -29.53
N SER A 351 16.22 2.11 -29.12
CA SER A 351 17.43 1.59 -28.48
C SER A 351 17.22 1.30 -26.99
N ALA A 352 16.29 1.99 -26.34
CA ALA A 352 15.93 1.76 -24.95
C ALA A 352 14.49 2.17 -24.67
N ILE A 353 13.87 1.51 -23.69
CA ILE A 353 12.55 1.82 -23.15
C ILE A 353 12.71 2.01 -21.64
N LEU A 354 12.24 3.14 -21.12
CA LEU A 354 12.30 3.48 -19.70
C LEU A 354 10.89 3.71 -19.16
N GLU A 355 10.44 2.82 -18.28
CA GLU A 355 9.20 3.00 -17.51
C GLU A 355 9.47 3.91 -16.31
N CYS A 356 8.81 5.08 -16.29
CA CYS A 356 9.01 6.12 -15.27
C CYS A 356 7.81 6.28 -14.33
N PHE A 357 6.74 5.50 -14.56
CA PHE A 357 5.48 5.62 -13.84
C PHE A 357 4.95 7.06 -13.81
N PHE A 358 4.23 7.45 -12.75
CA PHE A 358 3.92 8.86 -12.53
C PHE A 358 5.07 9.59 -11.83
N PRO A 359 5.50 10.74 -12.37
CA PRO A 359 6.71 11.44 -11.95
C PRO A 359 6.59 12.08 -10.57
N ALA A 360 7.75 12.42 -10.02
CA ALA A 360 7.97 13.17 -8.79
C ALA A 360 8.55 14.56 -9.10
N GLN A 361 8.72 15.40 -8.07
CA GLN A 361 9.23 16.76 -8.25
C GLN A 361 10.65 16.84 -8.85
N SER A 362 11.48 15.81 -8.63
CA SER A 362 12.87 15.74 -9.13
C SER A 362 13.07 14.76 -10.29
N THR A 363 12.00 14.36 -11.00
CA THR A 363 12.11 13.37 -12.09
C THR A 363 13.04 13.81 -13.22
N GLY A 364 13.11 15.11 -13.53
CA GLY A 364 14.04 15.60 -14.57
C GLY A 364 15.50 15.32 -14.25
N GLU A 365 15.90 15.50 -12.99
CA GLU A 365 17.25 15.19 -12.50
C GLU A 365 17.51 13.68 -12.49
N ALA A 366 16.53 12.89 -12.00
CA ALA A 366 16.64 11.43 -12.02
C ALA A 366 16.81 10.87 -13.44
N LEU A 367 16.06 11.41 -14.41
CA LEU A 367 16.21 11.05 -15.82
C LEU A 367 17.56 11.45 -16.39
N TYR A 368 18.03 12.66 -16.09
CA TYR A 368 19.36 13.10 -16.51
C TYR A 368 20.44 12.15 -15.97
N ASN A 369 20.38 11.79 -14.69
CA ASN A 369 21.33 10.89 -14.06
C ASN A 369 21.33 9.52 -14.72
N ILE A 370 20.15 8.94 -14.95
CA ILE A 370 19.99 7.65 -15.64
C ILE A 370 20.53 7.72 -17.07
N LEU A 371 20.03 8.64 -17.88
CA LEU A 371 20.38 8.72 -19.30
C LEU A 371 21.87 9.03 -19.54
N THR A 372 22.52 9.72 -18.61
CA THR A 372 23.95 10.03 -18.70
C THR A 372 24.84 9.06 -17.93
N ASN A 373 24.25 8.17 -17.12
CA ASN A 373 24.92 7.36 -16.12
C ASN A 373 25.85 8.19 -15.21
N LYS A 374 25.39 9.36 -14.74
CA LYS A 374 26.14 10.28 -13.87
C LYS A 374 25.33 10.64 -12.63
N GLY A 375 26.01 10.76 -11.50
CA GLY A 375 25.37 11.15 -10.23
C GLY A 375 24.77 9.97 -9.47
N ALA A 376 24.07 10.28 -8.38
CA ALA A 376 23.46 9.28 -7.52
C ALA A 376 22.26 8.60 -8.22
N GLY A 377 22.13 7.29 -8.04
CA GLY A 377 21.02 6.50 -8.61
C GLY A 377 21.05 6.38 -10.14
N ALA A 378 22.19 6.66 -10.78
CA ALA A 378 22.31 6.71 -12.23
C ALA A 378 22.23 5.34 -12.91
N ASN A 379 22.67 4.26 -12.25
CA ASN A 379 22.48 2.91 -12.77
C ASN A 379 21.08 2.40 -12.40
N PRO A 380 20.18 2.14 -13.37
CA PRO A 380 18.83 1.70 -13.07
C PRO A 380 18.84 0.31 -12.41
N ALA A 381 18.05 0.16 -11.36
CA ALA A 381 17.87 -1.09 -10.64
C ALA A 381 16.39 -1.45 -10.41
N ALA A 382 15.46 -0.57 -10.81
CA ALA A 382 14.03 -0.76 -10.61
C ALA A 382 13.55 -2.04 -11.33
N ARG A 383 12.54 -2.68 -10.75
CA ARG A 383 11.87 -3.86 -11.28
C ARG A 383 10.37 -3.59 -11.40
N LEU A 384 9.70 -4.16 -12.40
CA LEU A 384 8.26 -3.99 -12.57
C LEU A 384 7.50 -4.63 -11.39
N PRO A 385 6.64 -3.88 -10.68
CA PRO A 385 5.84 -4.44 -9.58
C PRO A 385 4.55 -5.13 -10.09
N PHE A 386 4.40 -5.29 -11.41
CA PHE A 386 3.27 -5.96 -12.04
C PHE A 386 3.67 -6.67 -13.34
N THR A 387 2.80 -7.57 -13.79
CA THR A 387 2.90 -8.25 -15.08
C THR A 387 2.35 -7.36 -16.19
N TRP A 388 3.19 -7.04 -17.16
CA TRP A 388 2.81 -6.31 -18.37
C TRP A 388 2.35 -7.31 -19.43
N TYR A 389 1.05 -7.56 -19.49
CA TYR A 389 0.43 -8.42 -20.51
C TYR A 389 0.78 -7.94 -21.91
N ARG A 390 0.97 -8.89 -22.83
CA ARG A 390 1.30 -8.60 -24.23
C ARG A 390 0.17 -7.93 -24.97
N THR A 391 -1.04 -8.43 -24.77
CA THR A 391 -2.23 -7.96 -25.48
C THR A 391 -3.44 -8.02 -24.56
N ALA A 392 -4.49 -7.26 -24.91
CA ALA A 392 -5.68 -7.14 -24.07
C ALA A 392 -6.49 -8.44 -23.96
N ASP A 393 -6.40 -9.35 -24.94
CA ASP A 393 -7.04 -10.67 -24.93
C ASP A 393 -6.46 -11.62 -23.86
N GLN A 394 -5.26 -11.33 -23.33
CA GLN A 394 -4.68 -12.07 -22.22
C GLN A 394 -5.25 -11.64 -20.85
N ILE A 395 -6.07 -10.59 -20.81
CA ILE A 395 -6.54 -9.98 -19.57
C ILE A 395 -7.98 -10.46 -19.32
N PRO A 396 -8.26 -11.21 -18.23
CA PRO A 396 -9.61 -11.64 -17.93
C PRO A 396 -10.51 -10.46 -17.55
N VAL A 397 -11.81 -10.56 -17.85
CA VAL A 397 -12.80 -9.47 -17.66
C VAL A 397 -12.75 -8.88 -16.24
N MET A 398 -12.82 -7.56 -16.13
CA MET A 398 -12.59 -6.88 -14.84
C MET A 398 -13.56 -7.29 -13.73
N THR A 399 -14.81 -7.63 -14.04
CA THR A 399 -15.83 -8.00 -13.04
C THR A 399 -15.63 -9.40 -12.45
N ASP A 400 -14.82 -10.26 -13.06
CA ASP A 400 -14.48 -11.57 -12.51
C ASP A 400 -13.37 -11.41 -11.47
N TYR A 401 -13.70 -11.58 -10.19
CA TYR A 401 -12.78 -11.41 -9.07
C TYR A 401 -12.01 -12.68 -8.68
N SER A 402 -12.18 -13.78 -9.42
CA SER A 402 -11.28 -14.92 -9.28
C SER A 402 -9.86 -14.55 -9.70
N MET A 403 -8.88 -15.23 -9.11
CA MET A 403 -7.46 -15.02 -9.44
C MET A 403 -6.97 -15.82 -10.65
N LYS A 404 -7.84 -16.64 -11.24
CA LYS A 404 -7.52 -17.45 -12.43
C LYS A 404 -7.01 -16.58 -13.59
N GLU A 405 -5.86 -16.96 -14.16
CA GLU A 405 -5.21 -16.24 -15.27
C GLU A 405 -4.83 -14.76 -14.95
N ARG A 406 -4.68 -14.42 -13.67
CA ARG A 406 -4.28 -13.07 -13.23
C ARG A 406 -2.93 -13.05 -12.56
N THR A 407 -2.19 -11.96 -12.75
CA THR A 407 -0.86 -11.71 -12.15
C THR A 407 0.15 -12.80 -12.53
N TYR A 408 1.42 -12.61 -12.19
CA TYR A 408 2.42 -13.66 -12.39
C TYR A 408 2.13 -14.95 -11.61
N ARG A 409 1.30 -14.87 -10.55
CA ARG A 409 0.98 -15.99 -9.66
C ARG A 409 0.10 -17.04 -10.34
N TYR A 410 -0.75 -16.64 -11.29
CA TYR A 410 -1.76 -17.55 -11.87
C TYR A 410 -1.88 -17.45 -13.40
N PHE A 411 -1.30 -16.43 -14.04
CA PHE A 411 -1.28 -16.31 -15.50
C PHE A 411 -0.39 -17.37 -16.15
N THR A 412 -0.92 -18.13 -17.10
CA THR A 412 -0.19 -19.22 -17.78
C THR A 412 0.42 -18.80 -19.12
N GLY A 413 0.11 -17.61 -19.60
CA GLY A 413 0.60 -17.08 -20.86
C GLY A 413 1.96 -16.38 -20.77
N ASN A 414 2.41 -15.84 -21.91
CA ASN A 414 3.67 -15.11 -21.99
C ASN A 414 3.41 -13.58 -21.97
N PRO A 415 3.84 -12.88 -20.90
CA PRO A 415 3.71 -11.42 -20.85
C PRO A 415 4.67 -10.74 -21.83
N LEU A 416 4.47 -9.44 -22.06
CA LEU A 416 5.45 -8.59 -22.74
C LEU A 416 6.64 -8.32 -21.81
N TYR A 417 6.35 -7.96 -20.56
CA TYR A 417 7.31 -7.84 -19.47
C TYR A 417 6.75 -8.53 -18.22
N PRO A 418 7.43 -9.52 -17.66
CA PRO A 418 6.97 -10.20 -16.45
C PRO A 418 7.14 -9.33 -15.20
N PHE A 419 6.38 -9.63 -14.15
CA PHE A 419 6.62 -9.08 -12.80
C PHE A 419 8.08 -9.29 -12.41
N GLY A 420 8.68 -8.31 -11.72
CA GLY A 420 10.07 -8.39 -11.30
C GLY A 420 11.09 -8.15 -12.40
N TYR A 421 10.68 -7.82 -13.63
CA TYR A 421 11.60 -7.52 -14.73
C TYR A 421 12.18 -6.10 -14.61
N GLY A 422 13.48 -5.97 -14.87
CA GLY A 422 14.15 -4.69 -15.02
C GLY A 422 15.61 -4.88 -15.40
N LEU A 423 16.17 -3.94 -16.15
CA LEU A 423 17.56 -3.99 -16.61
C LEU A 423 18.45 -3.11 -15.73
N SER A 424 19.75 -3.35 -15.84
CA SER A 424 20.81 -2.54 -15.24
C SER A 424 21.85 -2.21 -16.31
N TYR A 425 22.65 -1.17 -16.08
CA TYR A 425 23.84 -0.89 -16.88
C TYR A 425 25.00 -1.85 -16.55
N THR A 426 24.88 -2.64 -15.49
CA THR A 426 25.83 -3.71 -15.14
C THR A 426 25.15 -5.08 -15.18
N THR A 427 25.93 -6.14 -14.97
CA THR A 427 25.45 -7.52 -14.96
C THR A 427 25.71 -8.17 -13.61
N PHE A 428 24.85 -9.11 -13.22
CA PHE A 428 24.93 -9.75 -11.91
C PHE A 428 24.94 -11.26 -12.03
N GLN A 429 25.67 -11.93 -11.14
CA GLN A 429 25.71 -13.38 -11.03
C GLN A 429 25.42 -13.80 -9.59
N TYR A 430 24.53 -14.77 -9.44
CA TYR A 430 24.16 -15.38 -8.18
C TYR A 430 24.95 -16.68 -7.98
N SER A 431 25.42 -16.93 -6.76
CA SER A 431 26.13 -18.15 -6.39
C SER A 431 25.91 -18.53 -4.91
N ASN A 432 26.51 -19.65 -4.47
CA ASN A 432 26.58 -20.08 -3.07
C ASN A 432 25.20 -20.23 -2.37
N LEU A 433 24.19 -20.73 -3.09
CA LEU A 433 22.88 -21.02 -2.49
C LEU A 433 23.00 -22.16 -1.47
N THR A 434 22.65 -21.88 -0.23
CA THR A 434 22.64 -22.86 0.86
C THR A 434 21.36 -22.76 1.67
N PHE A 435 20.76 -23.92 1.94
CA PHE A 435 19.56 -24.09 2.77
C PHE A 435 19.43 -25.58 3.13
N MET A 436 18.59 -25.89 4.11
CA MET A 436 18.34 -27.28 4.51
C MET A 436 17.49 -27.99 3.44
N SER A 437 17.92 -29.17 2.97
CA SER A 437 17.15 -29.97 2.01
C SER A 437 15.87 -30.57 2.60
N GLN A 438 15.71 -30.52 3.93
CA GLN A 438 14.53 -31.00 4.63
C GLN A 438 14.24 -30.13 5.86
N ILE A 439 12.95 -29.81 6.07
CA ILE A 439 12.43 -29.13 7.27
C ILE A 439 11.20 -29.86 7.82
N LYS A 440 10.80 -29.59 9.06
CA LYS A 440 9.51 -30.04 9.58
C LYS A 440 8.43 -29.01 9.30
N ALA A 441 7.19 -29.45 9.10
CA ALA A 441 6.05 -28.56 8.95
C ALA A 441 5.92 -27.66 10.20
N GLY A 442 5.90 -26.34 9.98
CA GLY A 442 5.90 -25.34 11.04
C GLY A 442 7.27 -24.74 11.38
N ASP A 443 8.37 -25.35 10.89
CA ASP A 443 9.71 -24.77 11.03
C ASP A 443 9.97 -23.77 9.88
N PRO A 444 10.65 -22.65 10.15
CA PRO A 444 11.07 -21.73 9.09
C PRO A 444 12.24 -22.30 8.27
N LEU A 445 12.35 -21.89 6.99
CA LEU A 445 13.52 -22.22 6.16
C LEU A 445 14.49 -21.03 6.13
N THR A 446 15.71 -21.22 6.62
CA THR A 446 16.79 -20.23 6.50
C THR A 446 17.58 -20.47 5.22
N VAL A 447 17.77 -19.42 4.42
CA VAL A 447 18.46 -19.47 3.12
C VAL A 447 19.57 -18.44 3.11
N GLN A 448 20.72 -18.81 2.54
CA GLN A 448 21.81 -17.89 2.25
C GLN A 448 22.21 -18.01 0.78
N ALA A 449 22.59 -16.89 0.18
CA ALA A 449 23.16 -16.84 -1.16
C ALA A 449 24.07 -15.62 -1.31
N GLN A 450 24.72 -15.53 -2.46
CA GLN A 450 25.59 -14.42 -2.82
C GLN A 450 25.17 -13.84 -4.17
N VAL A 451 25.24 -12.51 -4.27
CA VAL A 451 25.15 -11.77 -5.54
C VAL A 451 26.49 -11.12 -5.83
N ILE A 452 26.95 -11.19 -7.08
CA ILE A 452 28.24 -10.68 -7.56
C ILE A 452 27.96 -9.73 -8.71
N ASN A 453 28.54 -8.52 -8.69
CA ASN A 453 28.51 -7.62 -9.83
C ASN A 453 29.63 -7.99 -10.80
N THR A 454 29.26 -8.56 -11.95
CA THR A 454 30.18 -9.08 -12.97
C THR A 454 30.40 -8.10 -14.13
N GLY A 455 29.71 -6.96 -14.13
CA GLY A 455 29.78 -5.98 -15.20
C GLY A 455 30.83 -4.89 -14.96
N GLN A 456 30.66 -3.76 -15.64
CA GLN A 456 31.67 -2.71 -15.72
C GLN A 456 31.37 -1.46 -14.90
N TYR A 457 30.20 -1.39 -14.27
CA TYR A 457 29.73 -0.27 -13.47
C TYR A 457 29.33 -0.73 -12.07
N ASP A 458 29.47 0.16 -11.08
CA ASP A 458 28.74 0.00 -9.83
C ASP A 458 27.24 -0.03 -10.14
N GLY A 459 26.48 -0.79 -9.37
CA GLY A 459 25.04 -0.91 -9.56
C GLY A 459 24.36 -1.38 -8.31
N GLU A 460 23.04 -1.27 -8.31
CA GLU A 460 22.19 -1.89 -7.31
C GLU A 460 21.46 -3.06 -7.94
N GLU A 461 21.26 -4.12 -7.16
CA GLU A 461 20.57 -5.32 -7.60
C GLU A 461 19.41 -5.64 -6.66
N VAL A 462 18.25 -5.85 -7.25
CA VAL A 462 17.05 -6.34 -6.56
C VAL A 462 17.08 -7.85 -6.59
N VAL A 463 17.27 -8.46 -5.43
CA VAL A 463 17.16 -9.90 -5.24
C VAL A 463 15.70 -10.26 -5.01
N GLN A 464 15.23 -11.26 -5.75
CA GLN A 464 13.86 -11.77 -5.68
C GLN A 464 13.90 -13.26 -5.39
N VAL A 465 13.10 -13.69 -4.41
CA VAL A 465 13.06 -15.08 -3.97
C VAL A 465 11.66 -15.61 -4.12
N TYR A 466 11.55 -16.73 -4.84
CA TYR A 466 10.29 -17.37 -5.11
C TYR A 466 10.26 -18.81 -4.64
N ILE A 467 9.07 -19.29 -4.27
CA ILE A 467 8.81 -20.71 -4.04
C ILE A 467 7.65 -21.21 -4.88
N LYS A 468 7.62 -22.52 -5.09
CA LYS A 468 6.56 -23.24 -5.78
C LYS A 468 6.37 -24.62 -5.15
N TRP A 469 5.13 -25.02 -4.91
CA TRP A 469 4.78 -26.40 -4.57
C TRP A 469 4.90 -27.31 -5.80
N LEU A 470 5.51 -28.50 -5.62
CA LEU A 470 5.69 -29.47 -6.71
C LEU A 470 4.66 -30.61 -6.69
N ASP A 471 4.09 -30.93 -5.54
CA ASP A 471 3.26 -32.12 -5.33
C ASP A 471 2.05 -31.93 -4.41
N THR A 472 1.69 -30.68 -4.06
CA THR A 472 0.43 -30.42 -3.35
C THR A 472 -0.79 -30.67 -4.25
N LYS A 473 -1.88 -31.12 -3.63
CA LYS A 473 -3.18 -31.32 -4.29
C LYS A 473 -4.06 -30.08 -4.21
N GLU A 474 -3.78 -29.20 -3.25
CA GLU A 474 -4.46 -27.92 -3.16
C GLU A 474 -4.07 -27.09 -4.37
N GLU A 475 -5.01 -26.34 -4.92
CA GLU A 475 -4.66 -25.34 -5.92
C GLU A 475 -3.61 -24.40 -5.28
N MET A 476 -2.62 -23.92 -6.00
CA MET A 476 -1.65 -22.94 -5.46
C MET A 476 -1.18 -22.05 -6.60
N PRO A 477 -0.70 -20.83 -6.30
CA PRO A 477 0.03 -20.06 -7.29
C PRO A 477 1.13 -20.89 -7.96
N GLN A 478 1.35 -20.62 -9.24
CA GLN A 478 2.44 -21.22 -10.01
C GLN A 478 3.81 -20.84 -9.46
N LEU A 479 3.88 -19.65 -8.85
CA LEU A 479 5.07 -19.04 -8.30
C LEU A 479 4.65 -18.03 -7.23
N GLN A 480 5.41 -17.92 -6.14
CA GLN A 480 5.13 -16.98 -5.05
C GLN A 480 6.40 -16.28 -4.61
N LEU A 481 6.41 -14.94 -4.67
CA LEU A 481 7.43 -14.13 -4.04
C LEU A 481 7.31 -14.28 -2.52
N VAL A 482 8.42 -14.60 -1.87
CA VAL A 482 8.47 -14.81 -0.41
C VAL A 482 9.56 -14.04 0.30
N TRP A 483 10.44 -13.41 -0.47
CA TRP A 483 11.43 -12.46 0.04
C TRP A 483 11.99 -11.62 -1.12
N PHE A 484 12.32 -10.37 -0.83
CA PHE A 484 13.08 -9.51 -1.74
C PHE A 484 13.87 -8.47 -0.92
N ASP A 485 14.97 -7.98 -1.50
CA ASP A 485 15.70 -6.83 -0.98
C ASP A 485 16.56 -6.21 -2.09
N ARG A 486 17.07 -4.99 -1.86
CA ARG A 486 17.90 -4.25 -2.80
C ARG A 486 19.27 -3.97 -2.20
N PHE A 487 20.32 -4.39 -2.92
CA PHE A 487 21.70 -4.21 -2.47
C PHE A 487 22.49 -3.34 -3.44
N ALA A 488 23.25 -2.39 -2.91
CA ALA A 488 24.35 -1.79 -3.67
C ALA A 488 25.50 -2.78 -3.77
N VAL A 489 25.96 -3.04 -4.99
CA VAL A 489 27.05 -3.97 -5.28
C VAL A 489 28.05 -3.27 -6.19
N SER A 490 29.17 -2.85 -5.63
CA SER A 490 30.26 -2.24 -6.40
C SER A 490 30.77 -3.17 -7.49
N LYS A 491 31.32 -2.61 -8.56
CA LYS A 491 31.93 -3.33 -9.68
C LYS A 491 32.92 -4.38 -9.19
N GLY A 492 32.71 -5.65 -9.58
CA GLY A 492 33.58 -6.77 -9.21
C GLY A 492 33.43 -7.23 -7.77
N ALA A 493 32.60 -6.57 -6.95
CA ALA A 493 32.33 -6.96 -5.58
C ALA A 493 31.19 -7.98 -5.49
N SER A 494 31.05 -8.58 -4.32
CA SER A 494 29.94 -9.45 -3.98
C SER A 494 29.31 -9.07 -2.65
N VAL A 495 28.02 -9.38 -2.51
CA VAL A 495 27.25 -9.22 -1.28
C VAL A 495 26.66 -10.58 -0.92
N ASN A 496 26.93 -11.03 0.30
CA ASN A 496 26.26 -12.20 0.88
C ASN A 496 24.99 -11.73 1.58
N PHE A 497 23.91 -12.47 1.44
CA PHE A 497 22.65 -12.18 2.10
C PHE A 497 22.01 -13.44 2.67
N GLN A 498 21.27 -13.26 3.75
CA GLN A 498 20.57 -14.32 4.46
C GLN A 498 19.15 -13.85 4.74
N PHE A 499 18.19 -14.76 4.57
CA PHE A 499 16.79 -14.50 4.87
C PHE A 499 16.08 -15.76 5.37
N VAL A 500 14.87 -15.57 5.88
CA VAL A 500 14.04 -16.63 6.44
C VAL A 500 12.71 -16.66 5.72
N ILE A 501 12.36 -17.83 5.18
CA ILE A 501 11.03 -18.10 4.63
C ILE A 501 10.17 -18.63 5.77
N SER A 502 9.08 -17.92 6.05
CA SER A 502 8.17 -18.27 7.14
C SER A 502 7.37 -19.54 6.82
N PRO A 503 6.93 -20.30 7.84
CA PRO A 503 5.97 -21.39 7.65
C PRO A 503 4.67 -20.93 6.97
N GLU A 504 4.23 -19.69 7.23
CA GLU A 504 3.04 -19.12 6.62
C GLU A 504 3.19 -19.02 5.09
N SER A 505 4.37 -18.64 4.60
CA SER A 505 4.67 -18.54 3.17
C SER A 505 4.59 -19.89 2.46
N MET A 506 4.85 -20.99 3.19
CA MET A 506 4.80 -22.35 2.68
C MET A 506 3.43 -23.01 2.86
N ALA A 507 2.48 -22.37 3.54
CA ALA A 507 1.18 -22.98 3.82
C ALA A 507 0.25 -23.00 2.61
N VAL A 508 -0.58 -24.04 2.52
CA VAL A 508 -1.75 -24.12 1.65
C VAL A 508 -3.01 -23.72 2.42
N TRP A 509 -4.05 -23.28 1.73
CA TRP A 509 -5.36 -23.04 2.32
C TRP A 509 -6.25 -24.28 2.18
N THR A 510 -6.86 -24.73 3.27
CA THR A 510 -7.86 -25.80 3.30
C THR A 510 -9.15 -25.31 3.98
N ASP A 511 -10.31 -25.64 3.44
CA ASP A 511 -11.59 -25.18 4.02
C ASP A 511 -11.84 -25.75 5.43
N ALA A 512 -11.33 -26.95 5.71
CA ALA A 512 -11.50 -27.57 7.03
C ALA A 512 -10.63 -26.92 8.11
N ASN A 513 -9.35 -26.66 7.83
CA ASN A 513 -8.36 -26.31 8.85
C ASN A 513 -7.76 -24.90 8.71
N GLY A 514 -8.16 -24.15 7.67
CA GLY A 514 -7.49 -22.90 7.32
C GLY A 514 -6.12 -23.15 6.72
N PHE A 515 -5.11 -22.39 7.14
CA PHE A 515 -3.73 -22.55 6.69
C PHE A 515 -3.09 -23.81 7.27
N VAL A 516 -2.52 -24.63 6.39
CA VAL A 516 -1.84 -25.87 6.73
C VAL A 516 -0.51 -25.93 6.01
N VAL A 517 0.57 -26.24 6.72
CA VAL A 517 1.82 -26.65 6.09
C VAL A 517 1.78 -28.16 5.96
N GLU A 518 1.66 -28.66 4.74
CA GLU A 518 1.55 -30.08 4.44
C GLU A 518 2.93 -30.74 4.26
N VAL A 519 2.94 -32.06 4.31
CA VAL A 519 4.07 -32.86 3.83
C VAL A 519 4.15 -32.74 2.31
N GLY A 520 5.36 -32.58 1.77
CA GLY A 520 5.56 -32.54 0.33
C GLY A 520 6.82 -31.79 -0.06
N LYS A 521 6.96 -31.56 -1.36
CA LYS A 521 8.16 -31.01 -1.97
C LYS A 521 7.91 -29.60 -2.50
N MET A 522 8.85 -28.71 -2.20
CA MET A 522 8.86 -27.36 -2.74
C MET A 522 10.14 -27.08 -3.51
N LYS A 523 10.04 -26.20 -4.50
CA LYS A 523 11.17 -25.63 -5.23
C LYS A 523 11.37 -24.18 -4.80
N LEU A 524 12.63 -23.81 -4.60
CA LEU A 524 13.11 -22.47 -4.24
C LEU A 524 13.88 -21.88 -5.43
N TYR A 525 13.67 -20.59 -5.68
CA TYR A 525 14.37 -19.81 -6.69
C TYR A 525 14.94 -18.54 -6.07
N VAL A 526 16.18 -18.20 -6.39
CA VAL A 526 16.86 -16.98 -5.90
C VAL A 526 17.56 -16.30 -7.09
N GLY A 527 17.20 -15.05 -7.40
CA GLY A 527 17.85 -14.31 -8.47
C GLY A 527 17.29 -12.93 -8.71
N GLY A 528 17.78 -12.27 -9.77
CA GLY A 528 17.37 -10.91 -10.18
C GLY A 528 16.10 -10.85 -11.02
N GLN A 529 15.48 -12.01 -11.26
CA GLN A 529 14.33 -12.22 -12.15
C GLN A 529 13.54 -13.47 -11.74
N GLN A 530 12.32 -13.61 -12.29
CA GLN A 530 11.56 -14.85 -12.18
C GLN A 530 12.29 -16.03 -12.87
N PRO A 531 12.13 -17.27 -12.36
CA PRO A 531 12.56 -18.46 -13.08
C PRO A 531 11.83 -18.59 -14.42
N ASP A 532 12.49 -19.18 -15.41
CA ASP A 532 11.90 -19.57 -16.70
C ASP A 532 11.23 -18.47 -17.55
N GLN A 533 11.33 -17.19 -17.17
CA GLN A 533 10.75 -16.10 -17.96
C GLN A 533 11.34 -16.03 -19.37
N GLN A 534 10.52 -15.81 -20.40
CA GLN A 534 11.02 -15.74 -21.79
C GLN A 534 11.89 -14.50 -22.02
N ARG A 535 11.47 -13.35 -21.49
CA ARG A 535 12.23 -12.10 -21.57
C ARG A 535 13.26 -12.04 -20.45
N LYS A 536 14.49 -12.46 -20.72
CA LYS A 536 15.56 -12.57 -19.72
C LYS A 536 16.17 -11.21 -19.36
N VAL A 537 16.65 -11.10 -18.12
CA VAL A 537 17.63 -10.09 -17.72
C VAL A 537 19.04 -10.73 -17.67
N PRO A 538 20.12 -9.95 -17.80
CA PRO A 538 21.51 -10.44 -17.69
C PRO A 538 21.94 -10.90 -16.29
N SER A 539 21.21 -11.86 -15.71
CA SER A 539 21.55 -12.56 -14.47
C SER A 539 21.11 -14.02 -14.53
N ASN A 540 21.74 -14.90 -13.76
CA ASN A 540 21.22 -16.25 -13.54
C ASN A 540 20.15 -16.26 -12.42
N VAL A 541 19.43 -17.38 -12.32
CA VAL A 541 18.55 -17.72 -11.20
C VAL A 541 19.07 -19.03 -10.61
N LEU A 542 19.35 -19.04 -9.31
CA LEU A 542 19.68 -20.25 -8.57
C LEU A 542 18.39 -20.98 -8.22
N GLU A 543 18.44 -22.30 -8.23
CA GLU A 543 17.30 -23.13 -7.86
C GLU A 543 17.71 -24.32 -6.99
N GLY A 544 16.77 -24.80 -6.19
CA GLY A 544 16.92 -26.04 -5.44
C GLY A 544 15.60 -26.52 -4.85
N GLU A 545 15.58 -27.78 -4.42
CA GLU A 545 14.38 -28.42 -3.86
C GLU A 545 14.59 -28.72 -2.38
N PHE A 546 13.53 -28.58 -1.58
CA PHE A 546 13.51 -29.06 -0.20
C PHE A 546 12.23 -29.83 0.09
N GLN A 547 12.32 -30.72 1.07
CA GLN A 547 11.21 -31.55 1.54
C GLN A 547 10.66 -31.01 2.85
N ILE A 548 9.34 -30.94 2.96
CA ILE A 548 8.64 -30.66 4.20
C ILE A 548 8.15 -32.00 4.76
N THR A 549 8.46 -32.25 6.04
CA THR A 549 8.07 -33.47 6.75
C THR A 549 7.02 -33.20 7.82
N GLY A 550 6.03 -34.10 7.92
CA GLY A 550 4.89 -33.94 8.81
C GLY A 550 3.87 -32.90 8.29
N THR A 551 2.84 -32.65 9.09
CA THR A 551 1.78 -31.67 8.77
C THR A 551 1.56 -30.78 9.98
N ARG A 552 1.40 -29.48 9.75
CA ARG A 552 1.12 -28.50 10.80
C ARG A 552 -0.03 -27.60 10.41
N ILE A 553 -1.11 -27.62 11.21
CA ILE A 553 -2.20 -26.64 11.10
C ILE A 553 -1.73 -25.33 11.72
N LEU A 554 -1.80 -24.25 10.95
CA LEU A 554 -1.55 -22.88 11.40
C LEU A 554 -2.84 -22.15 11.77
N GLY A 555 -3.99 -22.64 11.29
CA GLY A 555 -5.33 -22.15 11.62
C GLY A 555 -5.85 -21.11 10.64
N ARG A 556 -6.95 -20.46 11.01
CA ARG A 556 -7.51 -19.33 10.26
C ARG A 556 -6.91 -18.07 10.87
N PHE A 557 -6.02 -17.48 10.10
CA PHE A 557 -5.19 -16.38 10.55
C PHE A 557 -5.91 -15.08 10.71
#